data_AF-A0A1U7CP96-F1
#
_entry.id   AF-A0A1U7CP96-F1
#
_cell.length_a   1.000
_cell.length_b   1.000
_cell.length_c   1.000
_cell.angle_alpha   90.00
_cell.angle_beta   90.00
_cell.angle_gamma   90.00
#
_symmetry.space_group_name_H-M   'P 1'
#
loop_
_entity.id
_entity.type
_entity.pdbx_description
1 polymer ?
#
loop_
_entity_poly.entity_id
_entity_poly.type
_entity_poly.pdbx_seq_one_letter_code
_entity_poly.pdbx_strand_id
1 'polypeptide(L)'
;MSTDAQIQANRINARKSCGPKTDHGKAQSRLNALKHGMRAKTVNLILPHEDPAELEAKIQEWVDDYQPTNAVERELVSRAARISWTLNRAERHETALLARRVRKAMLRSRAKRTEKVCDLGRKLFYMAGKRLLPTSGPAWADDPSAFVARLEETPEGAQWLLDRWVEMRCLIISNENWTFLDQFKFVRLLGKQPLAAIDDPELNEIFLAWETIEEEWGTRFWHQMQEMTPYEDPAFSAWRVWREIVPRPESAEAGVEFLRSIAEREVERLQDLIVDLEEIEGDDALELAEQASFCASDAAERLRRFQTARTRELLRTIDLLTKLRKAEAQASKPEKKATKEPNPPAPRKPASRPSSYRSDPIENLVAEGMTDYLAKLLEAGESPARNPKSRANEANQPEPQTMTPQLFEPPTPIEPRSERSQRGVT
;
A
#
# COMPACT_ATOMS: atom_id res chain seq x y z
N MET A 1 -6.49 -3.30 -46.72
CA MET A 1 -7.60 -4.23 -47.06
C MET A 1 -7.35 -5.55 -46.34
N SER A 2 -8.40 -6.22 -45.86
CA SER A 2 -8.27 -7.52 -45.18
C SER A 2 -8.02 -8.63 -46.21
N THR A 3 -7.15 -9.59 -45.92
CA THR A 3 -6.79 -10.68 -46.84
C THR A 3 -7.85 -11.78 -46.87
N ASP A 4 -7.92 -12.57 -47.94
CA ASP A 4 -8.93 -13.64 -48.10
C ASP A 4 -8.88 -14.68 -46.98
N ALA A 5 -7.67 -15.03 -46.51
CA ALA A 5 -7.48 -15.89 -45.35
C ALA A 5 -8.12 -15.31 -44.08
N GLN A 6 -8.03 -13.99 -43.90
CA GLN A 6 -8.59 -13.27 -42.77
C GLN A 6 -10.13 -13.22 -42.86
N ILE A 7 -10.68 -13.06 -44.07
CA ILE A 7 -12.13 -13.12 -44.33
C ILE A 7 -12.69 -14.52 -44.04
N GLN A 8 -11.98 -15.56 -44.44
CA GLN A 8 -12.42 -16.94 -44.25
C GLN A 8 -12.34 -17.38 -42.79
N ALA A 9 -11.28 -16.99 -42.08
CA ALA A 9 -11.17 -17.15 -40.63
C ALA A 9 -12.30 -16.41 -39.89
N ASN A 10 -12.61 -15.16 -40.30
CA ASN A 10 -13.71 -14.38 -39.72
C ASN A 10 -15.08 -15.07 -39.93
N ARG A 11 -15.33 -15.67 -41.10
CA ARG A 11 -16.56 -16.44 -41.37
C ARG A 11 -16.68 -17.69 -40.50
N ILE A 12 -15.59 -18.43 -40.29
CA ILE A 12 -15.56 -19.61 -39.43
C ILE A 12 -15.77 -19.22 -37.96
N ASN A 13 -15.09 -18.17 -37.49
CA ASN A 13 -15.23 -17.66 -36.13
C ASN A 13 -16.64 -17.10 -35.86
N ALA A 14 -17.26 -16.43 -36.83
CA ALA A 14 -18.63 -15.94 -36.72
C ALA A 14 -19.65 -17.08 -36.56
N ARG A 15 -19.45 -18.23 -37.21
CA ARG A 15 -20.31 -19.42 -37.02
C ARG A 15 -20.18 -20.03 -35.63
N LYS A 16 -19.00 -19.92 -35.00
CA LYS A 16 -18.74 -20.39 -33.62
C LYS A 16 -19.14 -19.37 -32.54
N SER A 17 -19.18 -18.08 -32.88
CA SER A 17 -19.48 -16.96 -31.97
C SER A 17 -20.88 -16.37 -32.20
N CYS A 18 -21.86 -17.20 -32.57
CA CYS A 18 -23.24 -16.76 -32.57
C CYS A 18 -23.66 -16.50 -31.11
N GLY A 19 -23.69 -15.23 -30.69
CA GLY A 19 -24.15 -14.83 -29.36
C GLY A 19 -25.50 -15.44 -28.97
N PRO A 20 -25.92 -15.31 -27.71
CA PRO A 20 -27.05 -16.06 -27.18
C PRO A 20 -28.34 -15.85 -27.97
N LYS A 21 -28.93 -16.96 -28.45
CA LYS A 21 -30.13 -16.94 -29.30
C LYS A 21 -31.44 -17.11 -28.52
N THR A 22 -31.39 -17.69 -27.32
CA THR A 22 -32.55 -17.89 -26.45
C THR A 22 -32.77 -16.70 -25.54
N ASP A 23 -34.02 -16.44 -25.12
CA ASP A 23 -34.31 -15.36 -24.18
C ASP A 23 -33.61 -15.55 -22.83
N HIS A 24 -33.49 -16.81 -22.38
CA HIS A 24 -32.68 -17.18 -21.22
C HIS A 24 -31.19 -16.84 -21.43
N GLY A 25 -30.62 -17.20 -22.59
CA GLY A 25 -29.22 -16.90 -22.91
C GLY A 25 -28.97 -15.40 -23.07
N LYS A 26 -29.93 -14.65 -23.63
CA LYS A 26 -29.86 -13.19 -23.75
C LYS A 26 -29.95 -12.53 -22.37
N ALA A 27 -30.82 -13.02 -21.48
CA ALA A 27 -30.92 -12.55 -20.12
C ALA A 27 -29.62 -12.77 -19.34
N GLN A 28 -29.01 -13.95 -19.45
CA GLN A 28 -27.69 -14.23 -18.85
C GLN A 28 -26.60 -13.35 -19.46
N SER A 29 -26.54 -13.22 -20.79
CA SER A 29 -25.53 -12.40 -21.46
C SER A 29 -25.66 -10.91 -21.15
N ARG A 30 -26.87 -10.38 -20.91
CA ARG A 30 -27.06 -9.00 -20.47
C ARG A 30 -26.39 -8.74 -19.11
N LEU A 31 -26.30 -9.76 -18.26
CA LEU A 31 -25.68 -9.66 -16.94
C LEU A 31 -24.14 -9.68 -17.04
N ASN A 32 -23.55 -10.24 -18.10
CA ASN A 32 -22.11 -10.23 -18.31
C ASN A 32 -21.53 -8.82 -18.55
N ALA A 33 -22.34 -7.89 -19.06
CA ALA A 33 -21.95 -6.49 -19.23
C ALA A 33 -22.08 -5.66 -17.93
N LEU A 34 -22.65 -6.24 -16.87
CA LEU A 34 -22.91 -5.56 -15.61
C LEU A 34 -21.62 -5.45 -14.79
N LYS A 35 -20.99 -4.27 -14.83
CA LYS A 35 -19.74 -4.01 -14.10
C LYS A 35 -19.93 -3.94 -12.58
N HIS A 36 -20.96 -3.21 -12.14
CA HIS A 36 -21.21 -2.93 -10.71
C HIS A 36 -22.69 -2.96 -10.30
N GLY A 37 -23.64 -3.00 -11.23
CA GLY A 37 -25.08 -3.10 -10.95
C GLY A 37 -25.77 -1.87 -10.35
N MET A 38 -25.05 -0.94 -9.73
CA MET A 38 -25.62 0.25 -9.05
C MET A 38 -26.54 1.17 -9.88
N ARG A 39 -26.45 1.14 -11.22
CA ARG A 39 -27.33 1.93 -12.11
C ARG A 39 -28.28 1.07 -12.95
N ALA A 40 -28.37 -0.23 -12.67
CA ALA A 40 -29.28 -1.11 -13.39
C ALA A 40 -30.73 -0.70 -13.09
N LYS A 41 -31.51 -0.42 -14.15
CA LYS A 41 -32.95 -0.11 -14.04
C LYS A 41 -33.81 -1.35 -13.84
N THR A 42 -33.23 -2.55 -13.89
CA THR A 42 -34.01 -3.78 -14.02
C THR A 42 -34.24 -4.48 -12.68
N VAL A 43 -35.51 -4.53 -12.28
CA VAL A 43 -36.31 -5.45 -11.44
C VAL A 43 -35.64 -6.45 -10.47
N ASN A 44 -34.46 -6.99 -10.74
CA ASN A 44 -33.75 -7.82 -9.76
C ASN A 44 -32.81 -6.94 -8.93
N LEU A 45 -33.22 -6.67 -7.68
CA LEU A 45 -32.35 -6.07 -6.67
C LEU A 45 -31.15 -6.95 -6.32
N ILE A 46 -31.12 -8.20 -6.78
CA ILE A 46 -30.14 -9.24 -6.46
C ILE A 46 -29.25 -9.51 -7.68
N LEU A 47 -27.93 -9.46 -7.49
CA LEU A 47 -26.94 -9.80 -8.51
C LEU A 47 -26.79 -11.32 -8.66
N PRO A 48 -26.24 -11.84 -9.78
CA PRO A 48 -26.13 -13.28 -10.02
C PRO A 48 -25.36 -14.09 -8.96
N HIS A 49 -24.52 -13.43 -8.15
CA HIS A 49 -23.70 -14.04 -7.11
C HIS A 49 -24.21 -13.71 -5.69
N GLU A 50 -25.34 -13.02 -5.58
CA GLU A 50 -25.96 -12.72 -4.29
C GLU A 50 -27.10 -13.70 -4.04
N ASP A 51 -27.28 -14.10 -2.79
CA ASP A 51 -28.36 -15.00 -2.39
C ASP A 51 -29.65 -14.20 -2.14
N PRO A 52 -30.75 -14.50 -2.87
CA PRO A 52 -32.06 -13.95 -2.56
C PRO A 52 -32.51 -14.17 -1.11
N ALA A 53 -32.15 -15.31 -0.50
CA ALA A 53 -32.57 -15.65 0.85
C ALA A 53 -31.92 -14.74 1.91
N GLU A 54 -30.67 -14.30 1.70
CA GLU A 54 -29.99 -13.34 2.59
C GLU A 54 -30.67 -11.96 2.56
N LEU A 55 -31.09 -11.49 1.38
CA LEU A 55 -31.82 -10.24 1.25
C LEU A 55 -33.18 -10.32 1.95
N GLU A 56 -33.90 -11.42 1.78
CA GLU A 56 -35.19 -11.63 2.43
C GLU A 56 -35.04 -11.73 3.94
N ALA A 57 -34.03 -12.46 4.43
CA ALA A 57 -33.71 -12.53 5.86
C ALA A 57 -33.41 -11.14 6.45
N LYS A 58 -32.65 -10.30 5.74
CA LYS A 58 -32.39 -8.91 6.16
C LYS A 58 -33.67 -8.06 6.19
N ILE A 59 -34.56 -8.25 5.22
CA ILE A 59 -35.85 -7.54 5.21
C ILE A 59 -36.69 -7.98 6.41
N GLN A 60 -36.74 -9.30 6.67
CA GLN A 60 -37.49 -9.85 7.79
C GLN A 60 -36.95 -9.37 9.14
N GLU A 61 -35.62 -9.36 9.32
CA GLU A 61 -34.95 -8.79 10.49
C GLU A 61 -35.42 -7.35 10.76
N TRP A 62 -35.43 -6.50 9.73
CA TRP A 62 -35.88 -5.11 9.86
C TRP A 62 -37.38 -5.01 10.17
N VAL A 63 -38.20 -5.89 9.60
CA VAL A 63 -39.64 -5.96 9.89
C VAL A 63 -39.87 -6.37 11.34
N ASP A 64 -39.13 -7.35 11.84
CA ASP A 64 -39.24 -7.85 13.21
C ASP A 64 -38.80 -6.78 14.22
N ASP A 65 -37.73 -6.05 13.93
CA ASP A 65 -37.23 -4.96 14.76
C ASP A 65 -38.18 -3.76 14.82
N TYR A 66 -38.70 -3.32 13.66
CA TYR A 66 -39.55 -2.14 13.60
C TYR A 66 -41.00 -2.41 13.97
N GLN A 67 -41.48 -3.66 13.89
CA GLN A 67 -42.86 -4.07 14.16
C GLN A 67 -43.91 -3.19 13.45
N PRO A 68 -43.92 -3.14 12.11
CA PRO A 68 -44.83 -2.30 11.35
C PRO A 68 -46.30 -2.72 11.52
N THR A 69 -47.16 -1.78 11.90
CA THR A 69 -48.57 -2.06 12.26
C THR A 69 -49.48 -2.16 11.02
N ASN A 70 -49.11 -1.51 9.92
CA ASN A 70 -49.90 -1.44 8.71
C ASN A 70 -49.06 -1.70 7.44
N ALA A 71 -49.73 -1.81 6.29
CA ALA A 71 -49.08 -2.13 5.02
C ALA A 71 -48.10 -1.03 4.54
N VAL A 72 -48.39 0.24 4.86
CA VAL A 72 -47.53 1.38 4.49
C VAL A 72 -46.24 1.34 5.30
N GLU A 73 -46.33 1.11 6.60
CA GLU A 73 -45.15 0.94 7.46
C GLU A 73 -44.31 -0.25 7.00
N ARG A 74 -44.93 -1.39 6.69
CA ARG A 74 -44.23 -2.58 6.17
C ARG A 74 -43.43 -2.24 4.93
N GLU A 75 -44.04 -1.57 3.95
CA GLU A 75 -43.33 -1.18 2.72
C GLU A 75 -42.17 -0.21 2.99
N LEU A 76 -42.33 0.75 3.90
CA LEU A 76 -41.25 1.68 4.25
C LEU A 76 -40.07 0.96 4.91
N VAL A 77 -40.33 0.03 5.82
CA VAL A 77 -39.30 -0.79 6.49
C VAL A 77 -38.58 -1.68 5.47
N SER A 78 -39.32 -2.43 4.65
CA SER A 78 -38.73 -3.29 3.61
C SER A 78 -37.93 -2.47 2.58
N ARG A 79 -38.40 -1.27 2.21
CA ARG A 79 -37.67 -0.35 1.35
C ARG A 79 -36.37 0.12 1.99
N ALA A 80 -36.38 0.47 3.27
CA ALA A 80 -35.19 0.90 3.99
C ALA A 80 -34.14 -0.22 4.04
N ALA A 81 -34.55 -1.46 4.31
CA ALA A 81 -33.68 -2.65 4.29
C ALA A 81 -33.02 -2.86 2.90
N ARG A 82 -33.79 -2.73 1.82
CA ARG A 82 -33.29 -2.82 0.43
C ARG A 82 -32.30 -1.71 0.07
N ILE A 83 -32.53 -0.48 0.56
CA ILE A 83 -31.58 0.63 0.37
C ILE A 83 -30.28 0.34 1.14
N SER A 84 -30.37 -0.13 2.38
CA SER A 84 -29.21 -0.56 3.18
C SER A 84 -28.41 -1.66 2.46
N TRP A 85 -29.07 -2.69 1.93
CA TRP A 85 -28.42 -3.73 1.12
C TRP A 85 -27.64 -3.15 -0.07
N THR A 86 -28.24 -2.18 -0.76
CA THR A 86 -27.62 -1.51 -1.90
C THR A 86 -26.40 -0.66 -1.51
N LEU A 87 -26.45 -0.01 -0.34
CA LEU A 87 -25.31 0.72 0.24
C LEU A 87 -24.16 -0.22 0.57
N ASN A 88 -24.44 -1.32 1.28
CA ASN A 88 -23.44 -2.34 1.61
C ASN A 88 -22.76 -2.91 0.35
N ARG A 89 -23.52 -3.11 -0.73
CA ARG A 89 -22.95 -3.49 -2.03
C ARG A 89 -22.00 -2.42 -2.59
N ALA A 90 -22.40 -1.15 -2.53
CA ALA A 90 -21.59 -0.05 -3.03
C ALA A 90 -20.27 0.08 -2.24
N GLU A 91 -20.32 -0.07 -0.92
CA GLU A 91 -19.15 -0.09 -0.03
C GLU A 91 -18.22 -1.26 -0.34
N ARG A 92 -18.74 -2.50 -0.44
CA ARG A 92 -17.93 -3.67 -0.84
C ARG A 92 -17.25 -3.45 -2.19
N HIS A 93 -17.96 -2.88 -3.17
CA HIS A 93 -17.39 -2.55 -4.47
C HIS A 93 -16.30 -1.48 -4.37
N GLU A 94 -16.51 -0.42 -3.57
CA GLU A 94 -15.51 0.62 -3.32
C GLU A 94 -14.24 0.03 -2.73
N THR A 95 -14.36 -0.72 -1.62
CA THR A 95 -13.24 -1.39 -0.95
C THR A 95 -12.47 -2.28 -1.92
N ALA A 96 -13.16 -3.10 -2.71
CA ALA A 96 -12.52 -3.96 -3.70
C ALA A 96 -11.78 -3.17 -4.79
N LEU A 97 -12.35 -2.03 -5.22
CA LEU A 97 -11.72 -1.16 -6.21
C LEU A 97 -10.46 -0.49 -5.66
N LEU A 98 -10.51 0.02 -4.43
CA LEU A 98 -9.38 0.65 -3.76
C LEU A 98 -8.27 -0.37 -3.47
N ALA A 99 -8.61 -1.53 -2.89
CA ALA A 99 -7.65 -2.61 -2.65
C ALA A 99 -6.96 -3.09 -3.94
N ARG A 100 -7.68 -3.11 -5.07
CA ARG A 100 -7.08 -3.42 -6.38
C ARG A 100 -6.14 -2.30 -6.86
N ARG A 101 -6.45 -1.04 -6.60
CA ARG A 101 -5.58 0.10 -6.95
C ARG A 101 -4.28 0.05 -6.15
N VAL A 102 -4.36 -0.13 -4.84
CA VAL A 102 -3.21 -0.27 -3.94
C VAL A 102 -2.30 -1.40 -4.42
N ARG A 103 -2.83 -2.62 -4.57
CA ARG A 103 -2.03 -3.77 -5.07
C ARG A 103 -1.37 -3.49 -6.42
N LYS A 104 -2.08 -2.85 -7.36
CA LYS A 104 -1.50 -2.50 -8.66
C LYS A 104 -0.42 -1.44 -8.57
N ALA A 105 -0.55 -0.46 -7.68
CA ALA A 105 0.45 0.56 -7.47
C ALA A 105 1.74 -0.07 -6.92
N MET A 106 1.63 -0.90 -5.89
CA MET A 106 2.77 -1.64 -5.31
C MET A 106 3.46 -2.52 -6.36
N LEU A 107 2.71 -3.34 -7.09
CA LEU A 107 3.28 -4.20 -8.15
C LEU A 107 3.99 -3.41 -9.24
N ARG A 108 3.47 -2.25 -9.63
CA ARG A 108 4.11 -1.37 -10.63
C ARG A 108 5.38 -0.72 -10.09
N SER A 109 5.36 -0.28 -8.84
CA SER A 109 6.54 0.31 -8.17
C SER A 109 7.68 -0.71 -8.15
N ARG A 110 7.39 -1.93 -7.67
CA ARG A 110 8.34 -3.05 -7.67
C ARG A 110 8.86 -3.37 -9.07
N ALA A 111 7.97 -3.53 -10.05
CA ALA A 111 8.38 -3.83 -11.43
C ALA A 111 9.32 -2.75 -12.01
N LYS A 112 9.05 -1.47 -11.74
CA LYS A 112 9.89 -0.35 -12.19
C LYS A 112 11.26 -0.36 -11.53
N ARG A 113 11.35 -0.72 -10.24
CA ARG A 113 12.64 -0.87 -9.54
C ARG A 113 13.42 -2.06 -10.10
N THR A 114 12.79 -3.21 -10.29
CA THR A 114 13.43 -4.38 -10.92
C THR A 114 13.96 -4.06 -12.32
N GLU A 115 13.20 -3.33 -13.14
CA GLU A 115 13.65 -2.89 -14.47
C GLU A 115 14.92 -2.03 -14.37
N LYS A 116 14.95 -1.06 -13.45
CA LYS A 116 16.15 -0.23 -13.19
C LYS A 116 17.33 -1.07 -12.72
N VAL A 117 17.12 -2.04 -11.82
CA VAL A 117 18.16 -2.95 -11.34
C VAL A 117 18.78 -3.72 -12.50
N CYS A 118 17.96 -4.29 -13.39
CA CYS A 118 18.46 -4.97 -14.59
C CYS A 118 19.29 -4.05 -15.48
N ASP A 119 18.84 -2.81 -15.68
CA ASP A 119 19.56 -1.85 -16.52
C ASP A 119 20.88 -1.39 -15.87
N LEU A 120 20.90 -1.18 -14.56
CA LEU A 120 22.12 -0.86 -13.81
C LEU A 120 23.09 -2.05 -13.81
N GLY A 121 22.62 -3.27 -13.57
CA GLY A 121 23.46 -4.48 -13.61
C GLY A 121 24.08 -4.71 -14.99
N ARG A 122 23.34 -4.46 -16.08
CA ARG A 122 23.88 -4.48 -17.44
C ARG A 122 24.98 -3.45 -17.66
N LYS A 123 24.82 -2.24 -17.11
CA LYS A 123 25.81 -1.16 -17.18
C LYS A 123 27.03 -1.45 -16.31
N LEU A 124 26.83 -2.03 -15.13
CA LEU A 124 27.91 -2.36 -14.19
C LEU A 124 28.92 -3.31 -14.82
N PHE A 125 28.46 -4.32 -15.56
CA PHE A 125 29.31 -5.27 -16.27
C PHE A 125 29.51 -4.95 -17.75
N TYR A 126 29.16 -3.74 -18.19
CA TYR A 126 29.44 -3.30 -19.55
C TYR A 126 30.93 -2.98 -19.71
N MET A 127 31.58 -3.58 -20.70
CA MET A 127 32.94 -3.21 -21.10
C MET A 127 32.88 -2.11 -22.17
N ALA A 128 33.23 -0.88 -21.79
CA ALA A 128 33.40 0.21 -22.75
C ALA A 128 34.45 -0.19 -23.80
N GLY A 129 34.12 -0.03 -25.10
CA GLY A 129 35.04 -0.33 -26.22
C GLY A 129 34.55 -1.40 -27.20
N LYS A 130 33.68 -2.32 -26.79
CA LYS A 130 32.92 -3.17 -27.73
C LYS A 130 31.47 -2.67 -27.79
N ARG A 131 31.08 -2.02 -28.88
CA ARG A 131 29.69 -1.57 -29.14
C ARG A 131 28.77 -2.78 -29.35
N LEU A 132 28.47 -3.51 -28.29
CA LEU A 132 27.59 -4.69 -28.32
C LEU A 132 26.14 -4.35 -27.99
N LEU A 133 25.86 -3.19 -27.39
CA LEU A 133 24.50 -2.75 -27.01
C LEU A 133 24.21 -1.31 -27.50
N PRO A 134 23.00 -1.02 -28.01
CA PRO A 134 22.62 0.32 -28.50
C PRO A 134 22.47 1.40 -27.41
N THR A 135 22.35 1.00 -26.14
CA THR A 135 22.02 1.87 -25.00
C THR A 135 23.23 2.28 -24.16
N SER A 136 24.43 1.91 -24.57
CA SER A 136 25.67 2.34 -23.92
C SER A 136 25.89 3.84 -24.16
N GLY A 137 25.98 4.61 -23.06
CA GLY A 137 26.47 5.98 -23.13
C GLY A 137 27.93 6.04 -23.59
N PRO A 138 28.48 7.23 -23.86
CA PRO A 138 29.91 7.39 -24.13
C PRO A 138 30.78 6.87 -22.97
N ALA A 139 32.05 6.53 -23.22
CA ALA A 139 32.94 5.89 -22.25
C ALA A 139 33.02 6.61 -20.88
N TRP A 140 32.91 7.94 -20.85
CA TRP A 140 32.88 8.76 -19.63
C TRP A 140 31.60 8.64 -18.79
N ALA A 141 30.61 7.87 -19.24
CA ALA A 141 29.42 7.52 -18.48
C ALA A 141 29.53 6.14 -17.81
N ASP A 142 30.67 5.45 -17.93
CA ASP A 142 30.95 4.20 -17.23
C ASP A 142 31.58 4.44 -15.85
N ASP A 143 30.73 4.58 -14.84
CA ASP A 143 31.14 4.78 -13.44
C ASP A 143 30.61 3.63 -12.57
N PRO A 144 31.43 2.60 -12.28
CA PRO A 144 31.01 1.45 -11.48
C PRO A 144 30.59 1.85 -10.08
N SER A 145 31.23 2.86 -9.47
CA SER A 145 30.90 3.32 -8.12
C SER A 145 29.48 3.90 -8.09
N ALA A 146 29.12 4.69 -9.10
CA ALA A 146 27.78 5.25 -9.23
C ALA A 146 26.72 4.17 -9.54
N PHE A 147 27.08 3.12 -10.27
CA PHE A 147 26.15 2.01 -10.52
C PHE A 147 25.91 1.17 -9.27
N VAL A 148 26.96 0.84 -8.50
CA VAL A 148 26.84 0.11 -7.22
C VAL A 148 26.03 0.95 -6.24
N ALA A 149 26.37 2.23 -6.04
CA ALA A 149 25.63 3.11 -5.14
C ALA A 149 24.13 3.18 -5.50
N ARG A 150 23.78 3.26 -6.79
CA ARG A 150 22.37 3.26 -7.23
C ARG A 150 21.66 1.92 -7.06
N LEU A 151 22.39 0.80 -7.13
CA LEU A 151 21.82 -0.52 -6.83
C LEU A 151 21.54 -0.63 -5.33
N GLU A 152 22.40 -0.05 -4.49
CA GLU A 152 22.28 0.00 -3.04
C GLU A 152 21.19 0.95 -2.53
N GLU A 153 20.53 1.73 -3.40
CA GLU A 153 19.38 2.56 -3.03
C GLU A 153 18.08 1.75 -2.81
N THR A 154 18.05 0.46 -3.15
CA THR A 154 16.82 -0.35 -3.09
C THR A 154 17.08 -1.78 -2.62
N PRO A 155 16.13 -2.42 -1.91
CA PRO A 155 16.27 -3.83 -1.52
C PRO A 155 16.53 -4.76 -2.70
N GLU A 156 15.82 -4.56 -3.83
CA GLU A 156 16.02 -5.43 -5.00
C GLU A 156 17.40 -5.28 -5.64
N GLY A 157 17.99 -4.08 -5.58
CA GLY A 157 19.33 -3.84 -6.13
C GLY A 157 20.45 -4.34 -5.20
N ALA A 158 20.30 -4.14 -3.89
CA ALA A 158 21.21 -4.70 -2.89
C ALA A 158 21.18 -6.23 -2.89
N GLN A 159 19.98 -6.84 -2.98
CA GLN A 159 19.84 -8.29 -3.15
C GLN A 159 20.50 -8.77 -4.45
N TRP A 160 20.34 -8.02 -5.55
CA TRP A 160 20.99 -8.38 -6.81
C TRP A 160 22.52 -8.35 -6.70
N LEU A 161 23.11 -7.38 -5.98
CA LEU A 161 24.55 -7.34 -5.70
C LEU A 161 24.97 -8.49 -4.80
N LEU A 162 24.20 -8.80 -3.76
CA LEU A 162 24.45 -9.90 -2.83
C LEU A 162 24.54 -11.22 -3.59
N ASP A 163 23.60 -11.49 -4.49
CA ASP A 163 23.62 -12.69 -5.32
C ASP A 163 24.90 -12.79 -6.17
N ARG A 164 25.41 -11.68 -6.71
CA ARG A 164 26.67 -11.67 -7.48
C ARG A 164 27.88 -11.91 -6.58
N TRP A 165 27.90 -11.36 -5.37
CA TRP A 165 28.97 -11.62 -4.40
C TRP A 165 28.95 -13.07 -3.91
N VAL A 166 27.77 -13.65 -3.71
CA VAL A 166 27.62 -15.09 -3.42
C VAL A 166 28.15 -15.95 -4.57
N GLU A 167 27.86 -15.59 -5.83
CA GLU A 167 28.45 -16.26 -7.00
C GLU A 167 29.99 -16.17 -7.00
N MET A 168 30.57 -15.00 -6.71
CA MET A 168 32.03 -14.84 -6.59
C MET A 168 32.60 -15.69 -5.46
N ARG A 169 31.92 -15.74 -4.30
CA ARG A 169 32.34 -16.58 -3.17
C ARG A 169 32.31 -18.06 -3.54
N CYS A 170 31.28 -18.51 -4.24
CA CYS A 170 31.19 -19.88 -4.73
C CYS A 170 32.33 -20.22 -5.71
N LEU A 171 32.67 -19.30 -6.63
CA LEU A 171 33.79 -19.49 -7.56
C LEU A 171 35.14 -19.59 -6.83
N ILE A 172 35.37 -18.76 -5.81
CA ILE A 172 36.57 -18.82 -4.98
C ILE A 172 36.67 -20.17 -4.26
N ILE A 173 35.57 -20.63 -3.65
CA ILE A 173 35.53 -21.88 -2.88
C ILE A 173 35.67 -23.12 -3.78
N SER A 174 35.15 -23.08 -5.00
CA SER A 174 35.21 -24.23 -5.92
C SER A 174 36.62 -24.48 -6.46
N ASN A 175 37.56 -23.55 -6.29
CA ASN A 175 38.93 -23.64 -6.80
C ASN A 175 38.98 -23.93 -8.31
N GLU A 176 38.05 -23.35 -9.06
CA GLU A 176 37.98 -23.43 -10.52
C GLU A 176 38.79 -22.30 -11.16
N ASN A 177 39.20 -22.47 -12.41
CA ASN A 177 39.96 -21.46 -13.13
C ASN A 177 39.11 -20.21 -13.40
N TRP A 178 39.67 -19.03 -13.11
CA TRP A 178 38.98 -17.76 -13.35
C TRP A 178 39.07 -17.37 -14.81
N THR A 179 37.96 -16.87 -15.34
CA THR A 179 37.97 -16.22 -16.65
C THR A 179 38.27 -14.74 -16.50
N PHE A 180 38.65 -14.11 -17.61
CA PHE A 180 38.74 -12.65 -17.71
C PHE A 180 37.47 -11.94 -17.21
N LEU A 181 36.29 -12.51 -17.49
CA LEU A 181 35.01 -11.91 -17.06
C LEU A 181 34.80 -12.03 -15.55
N ASP A 182 35.35 -13.04 -14.89
CA ASP A 182 35.23 -13.21 -13.45
C ASP A 182 36.11 -12.19 -12.72
N GLN A 183 37.36 -12.03 -13.17
CA GLN A 183 38.25 -10.96 -12.71
C GLN A 183 37.61 -9.58 -12.92
N PHE A 184 37.05 -9.33 -14.11
CA PHE A 184 36.35 -8.08 -14.40
C PHE A 184 35.16 -7.86 -13.47
N LYS A 185 34.28 -8.85 -13.31
CA LYS A 185 33.11 -8.74 -12.41
C LYS A 185 33.53 -8.47 -10.97
N PHE A 186 34.55 -9.16 -10.47
CA PHE A 186 35.03 -9.00 -9.10
C PHE A 186 35.43 -7.54 -8.81
N VAL A 187 36.21 -6.93 -9.70
CA VAL A 187 36.59 -5.52 -9.56
C VAL A 187 35.40 -4.59 -9.67
N ARG A 188 34.51 -4.85 -10.64
CA ARG A 188 33.34 -3.99 -10.90
C ARG A 188 32.33 -4.04 -9.77
N LEU A 189 32.16 -5.19 -9.12
CA LEU A 189 31.32 -5.34 -7.93
C LEU A 189 31.80 -4.50 -6.75
N LEU A 190 33.10 -4.25 -6.63
CA LEU A 190 33.68 -3.32 -5.65
C LEU A 190 33.41 -1.84 -6.00
N GLY A 191 32.72 -1.56 -7.11
CA GLY A 191 32.52 -0.20 -7.59
C GLY A 191 33.80 0.41 -8.17
N LYS A 192 34.83 -0.38 -8.46
CA LYS A 192 36.15 0.10 -8.92
C LYS A 192 36.36 -0.13 -10.41
N GLN A 193 37.25 0.66 -11.00
CA GLN A 193 37.76 0.44 -12.36
C GLN A 193 39.03 -0.44 -12.31
N PRO A 194 39.19 -1.48 -13.16
CA PRO A 194 40.38 -2.33 -13.18
C PRO A 194 41.71 -1.58 -13.24
N LEU A 195 41.76 -0.49 -14.02
CA LEU A 195 42.96 0.30 -14.19
C LEU A 195 43.33 1.15 -12.95
N ALA A 196 42.40 1.31 -11.99
CA ALA A 196 42.71 1.95 -10.71
C ALA A 196 43.66 1.11 -9.86
N ALA A 197 43.92 -0.15 -10.21
CA ALA A 197 44.82 -1.04 -9.49
C ALA A 197 46.23 -0.48 -9.28
N ILE A 198 46.70 0.47 -10.08
CA ILE A 198 48.04 1.06 -9.90
C ILE A 198 48.09 2.21 -8.89
N ASP A 199 46.92 2.71 -8.46
CA ASP A 199 46.78 3.82 -7.52
C ASP A 199 45.99 3.42 -6.26
N ASP A 200 45.13 2.39 -6.33
CA ASP A 200 44.31 1.86 -5.24
C ASP A 200 45.01 0.65 -4.58
N PRO A 201 45.44 0.74 -3.30
CA PRO A 201 46.20 -0.32 -2.63
C PRO A 201 45.46 -1.66 -2.52
N GLU A 202 44.17 -1.64 -2.18
CA GLU A 202 43.38 -2.87 -2.02
C GLU A 202 43.16 -3.55 -3.37
N LEU A 203 42.90 -2.76 -4.43
CA LEU A 203 42.78 -3.31 -5.78
C LEU A 203 44.13 -3.80 -6.32
N ASN A 204 45.24 -3.17 -5.96
CA ASN A 204 46.57 -3.69 -6.26
C ASN A 204 46.78 -5.05 -5.61
N GLU A 205 46.44 -5.20 -4.34
CA GLU A 205 46.55 -6.46 -3.60
C GLU A 205 45.71 -7.58 -4.22
N ILE A 206 44.50 -7.27 -4.72
CA ILE A 206 43.67 -8.22 -5.48
C ILE A 206 44.42 -8.76 -6.71
N PHE A 207 45.05 -7.88 -7.48
CA PHE A 207 45.80 -8.28 -8.68
C PHE A 207 47.04 -9.08 -8.32
N LEU A 208 47.74 -8.71 -7.25
CA LEU A 208 48.88 -9.46 -6.73
C LEU A 208 48.46 -10.81 -6.17
N ALA A 209 47.28 -10.92 -5.56
CA ALA A 209 46.73 -12.21 -5.14
C ALA A 209 46.49 -13.13 -6.34
N TRP A 210 45.91 -12.61 -7.43
CA TRP A 210 45.79 -13.37 -8.68
C TRP A 210 47.16 -13.80 -9.24
N GLU A 211 48.13 -12.89 -9.25
CA GLU A 211 49.50 -13.16 -9.70
C GLU A 211 50.24 -14.20 -8.84
N THR A 212 49.95 -14.25 -7.53
CA THR A 212 50.51 -15.26 -6.60
C THR A 212 49.82 -16.62 -6.76
N ILE A 213 48.52 -16.63 -7.13
CA ILE A 213 47.76 -17.87 -7.37
C ILE A 213 48.21 -18.53 -8.67
N GLU A 214 48.26 -17.76 -9.76
CA GLU A 214 48.69 -18.23 -11.07
C GLU A 214 49.58 -17.17 -11.73
N GLU A 215 50.73 -17.62 -12.26
CA GLU A 215 51.68 -16.74 -12.92
C GLU A 215 51.01 -15.99 -14.08
N GLU A 216 51.30 -14.69 -14.20
CA GLU A 216 50.75 -13.76 -15.19
C GLU A 216 49.24 -13.46 -15.09
N TRP A 217 48.46 -14.02 -14.16
CA TRP A 217 47.01 -13.77 -14.13
C TRP A 217 46.63 -12.31 -13.91
N GLY A 218 47.24 -11.65 -12.91
CA GLY A 218 46.97 -10.25 -12.58
C GLY A 218 47.52 -9.32 -13.65
N THR A 219 48.76 -9.58 -14.08
CA THR A 219 49.47 -8.76 -15.06
C THR A 219 48.83 -8.86 -16.45
N ARG A 220 48.44 -10.06 -16.90
CA ARG A 220 47.72 -10.27 -18.18
C ARG A 220 46.36 -9.59 -18.17
N PHE A 221 45.61 -9.70 -17.08
CA PHE A 221 44.33 -9.01 -16.94
C PHE A 221 44.49 -7.49 -17.04
N TRP A 222 45.49 -6.92 -16.36
CA TRP A 222 45.80 -5.49 -16.42
C TRP A 222 46.14 -5.03 -17.85
N HIS A 223 47.04 -5.73 -18.55
CA HIS A 223 47.41 -5.40 -19.92
C HIS A 223 46.22 -5.51 -20.87
N GLN A 224 45.40 -6.55 -20.73
CA GLN A 224 44.20 -6.69 -21.53
C GLN A 224 43.21 -5.54 -21.30
N MET A 225 43.04 -5.09 -20.05
CA MET A 225 42.22 -3.91 -19.75
C MET A 225 42.80 -2.65 -20.38
N GLN A 226 44.11 -2.44 -20.30
CA GLN A 226 44.79 -1.30 -20.93
C GLN A 226 44.59 -1.28 -22.46
N GLU A 227 44.70 -2.43 -23.13
CA GLU A 227 44.48 -2.54 -24.58
C GLU A 227 43.03 -2.24 -24.99
N MET A 228 42.06 -2.59 -24.16
CA MET A 228 40.64 -2.38 -24.45
C MET A 228 40.13 -0.97 -24.12
N THR A 229 40.85 -0.22 -23.30
CA THR A 229 40.46 1.15 -22.93
C THR A 229 40.80 2.14 -24.05
N PRO A 230 39.83 2.98 -24.50
CA PRO A 230 40.08 3.98 -25.54
C PRO A 230 41.17 4.98 -25.15
N TYR A 231 41.99 5.39 -26.12
CA TYR A 231 43.09 6.35 -25.92
C TYR A 231 42.63 7.73 -25.43
N GLU A 232 41.42 8.14 -25.81
CA GLU A 232 40.85 9.46 -25.51
C GLU A 232 40.16 9.54 -24.14
N ASP A 233 40.16 8.45 -23.36
CA ASP A 233 39.48 8.44 -22.07
C ASP A 233 40.18 9.38 -21.07
N PRO A 234 39.48 10.37 -20.48
CA PRO A 234 40.11 11.38 -19.62
C PRO A 234 40.65 10.84 -18.29
N ALA A 235 40.22 9.64 -17.85
CA ALA A 235 40.81 8.95 -16.71
C ALA A 235 42.08 8.17 -17.09
N PHE A 236 42.39 8.03 -18.39
CA PHE A 236 43.36 7.06 -18.88
C PHE A 236 44.28 7.58 -19.99
N SER A 237 45.50 7.04 -20.00
CA SER A 237 46.42 7.20 -21.11
C SER A 237 47.15 5.89 -21.33
N ALA A 238 47.47 5.57 -22.59
CA ALA A 238 48.30 4.41 -22.94
C ALA A 238 49.71 4.44 -22.31
N TRP A 239 50.05 5.53 -21.59
CA TRP A 239 51.33 5.74 -20.92
C TRP A 239 51.38 5.25 -19.47
N ARG A 240 50.24 4.79 -18.91
CA ARG A 240 50.27 4.12 -17.60
C ARG A 240 50.96 2.75 -17.73
N VAL A 241 51.65 2.31 -16.69
CA VAL A 241 52.39 1.03 -16.65
C VAL A 241 52.01 0.31 -15.36
N TRP A 242 51.91 -1.01 -15.40
CA TRP A 242 51.68 -1.86 -14.23
C TRP A 242 52.71 -1.57 -13.13
N ARG A 243 52.26 -1.53 -11.87
CA ARG A 243 53.08 -1.27 -10.69
C ARG A 243 52.58 -2.10 -9.52
N GLU A 244 53.51 -2.65 -8.75
CA GLU A 244 53.21 -3.28 -7.46
C GLU A 244 53.45 -2.24 -6.37
N ILE A 245 52.38 -1.81 -5.70
CA ILE A 245 52.42 -0.75 -4.69
C ILE A 245 52.18 -1.27 -3.26
N VAL A 246 51.82 -2.55 -3.14
CA VAL A 246 51.66 -3.29 -1.88
C VAL A 246 52.43 -4.62 -1.96
N PRO A 247 52.80 -5.25 -0.83
CA PRO A 247 53.48 -6.55 -0.87
C PRO A 247 52.57 -7.64 -1.45
N ARG A 248 53.17 -8.62 -2.12
CA ARG A 248 52.45 -9.81 -2.60
C ARG A 248 52.04 -10.71 -1.41
N PRO A 249 50.91 -11.44 -1.51
CA PRO A 249 50.59 -12.49 -0.55
C PRO A 249 51.70 -13.54 -0.45
N GLU A 250 51.88 -14.11 0.75
CA GLU A 250 52.97 -15.05 1.05
C GLU A 250 52.86 -16.38 0.30
N SER A 251 51.65 -16.80 -0.06
CA SER A 251 51.37 -18.02 -0.81
C SER A 251 50.09 -17.90 -1.63
N ALA A 252 49.87 -18.87 -2.54
CA ALA A 252 48.62 -18.96 -3.30
C ALA A 252 47.40 -19.09 -2.37
N GLU A 253 47.51 -19.88 -1.30
CA GLU A 253 46.46 -20.04 -0.30
C GLU A 253 46.16 -18.72 0.43
N ALA A 254 47.19 -17.94 0.77
CA ALA A 254 47.00 -16.62 1.37
C ALA A 254 46.30 -15.65 0.39
N GLY A 255 46.61 -15.73 -0.91
CA GLY A 255 45.93 -14.97 -1.95
C GLY A 255 44.44 -15.35 -2.08
N VAL A 256 44.12 -16.65 -2.10
CA VAL A 256 42.73 -17.15 -2.15
C VAL A 256 41.96 -16.71 -0.90
N GLU A 257 42.56 -16.83 0.28
CA GLU A 257 41.97 -16.40 1.55
C GLU A 257 41.67 -14.90 1.55
N PHE A 258 42.59 -14.08 1.06
CA PHE A 258 42.38 -12.64 0.92
C PHE A 258 41.17 -12.33 0.02
N LEU A 259 41.10 -12.92 -1.18
CA LEU A 259 39.96 -12.74 -2.09
C LEU A 259 38.65 -13.22 -1.46
N ARG A 260 38.69 -14.34 -0.71
CA ARG A 260 37.52 -14.86 0.01
C ARG A 260 37.05 -13.88 1.08
N SER A 261 37.97 -13.31 1.86
CA SER A 261 37.64 -12.36 2.92
C SER A 261 36.92 -11.11 2.39
N ILE A 262 37.29 -10.63 1.19
CA ILE A 262 36.61 -9.52 0.52
C ILE A 262 35.17 -9.93 0.18
N ALA A 263 34.98 -11.10 -0.43
CA ALA A 263 33.65 -11.58 -0.79
C ALA A 263 32.76 -11.82 0.44
N GLU A 264 33.31 -12.34 1.53
CA GLU A 264 32.60 -12.53 2.81
C GLU A 264 32.19 -11.19 3.43
N ARG A 265 33.10 -10.22 3.48
CA ARG A 265 32.83 -8.87 3.97
C ARG A 265 31.71 -8.18 3.19
N GLU A 266 31.75 -8.25 1.86
CA GLU A 266 30.71 -7.62 1.02
C GLU A 266 29.36 -8.35 1.13
N VAL A 267 29.36 -9.67 1.30
CA VAL A 267 28.13 -10.43 1.59
C VAL A 267 27.49 -9.98 2.90
N GLU A 268 28.27 -9.88 3.98
CA GLU A 268 27.78 -9.45 5.30
C GLU A 268 27.25 -8.00 5.23
N ARG A 269 28.03 -7.08 4.66
CA ARG A 269 27.62 -5.68 4.49
C ARG A 269 26.31 -5.53 3.72
N LEU A 270 26.13 -6.31 2.65
CA LEU A 270 24.91 -6.24 1.84
C LEU A 270 23.72 -6.89 2.54
N GLN A 271 23.93 -7.93 3.34
CA GLN A 271 22.86 -8.52 4.17
C GLN A 271 22.33 -7.50 5.18
N ASP A 272 23.22 -6.79 5.87
CA ASP A 272 22.83 -5.74 6.82
C ASP A 272 22.11 -4.58 6.10
N LEU A 273 22.65 -4.12 4.97
CA LEU A 273 22.03 -3.05 4.18
C LEU A 273 20.62 -3.42 3.69
N ILE A 274 20.38 -4.69 3.31
CA ILE A 274 19.06 -5.13 2.86
C ILE A 274 18.04 -4.99 3.99
N VAL A 275 18.41 -5.31 5.24
CA VAL A 275 17.52 -5.16 6.40
C VAL A 275 17.11 -3.70 6.57
N ASP A 276 18.07 -2.78 6.53
CA ASP A 276 17.81 -1.34 6.67
C ASP A 276 16.90 -0.82 5.54
N LEU A 277 17.16 -1.25 4.29
CA LEU A 277 16.38 -0.82 3.13
C LEU A 277 14.96 -1.41 3.13
N GLU A 278 14.76 -2.62 3.65
CA GLU A 278 13.42 -3.22 3.78
C GLU A 278 12.56 -2.49 4.81
N GLU A 279 13.15 -1.95 5.88
CA GLU A 279 12.45 -1.10 6.84
C GLU A 279 11.98 0.20 6.17
N ILE A 280 12.88 0.91 5.46
CA ILE A 280 12.57 2.14 4.73
C ILE A 280 11.51 1.88 3.64
N GLU A 281 11.64 0.78 2.90
CA GLU A 281 10.64 0.41 1.89
C GLU A 281 9.27 0.13 2.52
N GLY A 282 9.23 -0.42 3.73
CA GLY A 282 7.99 -0.63 4.48
C GLY A 282 7.19 0.67 4.65
N ASP A 283 7.89 1.75 5.01
CA ASP A 283 7.29 3.08 5.18
C ASP A 283 6.85 3.69 3.83
N ASP A 284 7.70 3.63 2.80
CA ASP A 284 7.37 4.10 1.44
C ASP A 284 6.17 3.33 0.85
N ALA A 285 6.09 2.02 1.11
CA ALA A 285 5.00 1.17 0.66
C ALA A 285 3.67 1.55 1.34
N LEU A 286 3.72 1.96 2.61
CA LEU A 286 2.56 2.47 3.34
C LEU A 286 2.09 3.80 2.73
N GLU A 287 3.00 4.75 2.49
CA GLU A 287 2.65 6.02 1.86
C GLU A 287 2.05 5.82 0.46
N LEU A 288 2.67 4.96 -0.36
CA LEU A 288 2.17 4.63 -1.69
C LEU A 288 0.77 3.98 -1.61
N ALA A 289 0.53 3.13 -0.62
CA ALA A 289 -0.78 2.54 -0.38
C ALA A 289 -1.83 3.60 -0.01
N GLU A 290 -1.49 4.55 0.86
CA GLU A 290 -2.36 5.67 1.21
C GLU A 290 -2.69 6.52 -0.02
N GLN A 291 -1.69 6.93 -0.81
CA GLN A 291 -1.89 7.68 -2.04
C GLN A 291 -2.79 6.91 -3.04
N ALA A 292 -2.59 5.59 -3.18
CA ALA A 292 -3.38 4.75 -4.07
C ALA A 292 -4.80 4.46 -3.56
N SER A 293 -5.02 4.57 -2.25
CA SER A 293 -6.33 4.40 -1.59
C SER A 293 -7.30 5.53 -1.92
N PHE A 294 -6.81 6.69 -2.36
CA PHE A 294 -7.66 7.75 -2.86
C PHE A 294 -7.96 7.59 -4.36
N CYS A 295 -9.25 7.64 -4.72
CA CYS A 295 -9.70 7.55 -6.11
C CYS A 295 -10.43 8.83 -6.54
N ALA A 296 -9.68 9.74 -7.17
CA ALA A 296 -10.17 11.00 -7.73
C ALA A 296 -10.86 10.87 -9.11
N SER A 297 -11.14 9.65 -9.59
CA SER A 297 -11.73 9.46 -10.92
C SER A 297 -13.22 9.82 -10.98
N ASP A 298 -13.71 10.25 -12.15
CA ASP A 298 -15.14 10.47 -12.40
C ASP A 298 -16.01 9.26 -12.04
N ALA A 299 -15.49 8.04 -12.23
CA ALA A 299 -16.21 6.82 -11.89
C ALA A 299 -16.38 6.67 -10.37
N ALA A 300 -15.34 6.96 -9.60
CA ALA A 300 -15.41 6.98 -8.14
C ALA A 300 -16.28 8.14 -7.63
N GLU A 301 -16.24 9.29 -8.28
CA GLU A 301 -17.12 10.41 -7.96
C GLU A 301 -18.60 10.06 -8.21
N ARG A 302 -18.92 9.36 -9.31
CA ARG A 302 -20.27 8.84 -9.56
C ARG A 302 -20.72 7.81 -8.52
N LEU A 303 -19.79 7.00 -7.99
CA LEU A 303 -20.05 6.04 -6.92
C LEU A 303 -20.35 6.75 -5.59
N ARG A 304 -19.51 7.73 -5.18
CA ARG A 304 -19.76 8.55 -3.99
C ARG A 304 -21.10 9.27 -4.06
N ARG A 305 -21.41 9.90 -5.20
CA ARG A 305 -22.74 10.54 -5.41
C ARG A 305 -23.89 9.54 -5.32
N PHE A 306 -23.70 8.31 -5.81
CA PHE A 306 -24.68 7.25 -5.67
C PHE A 306 -24.88 6.86 -4.20
N GLN A 307 -23.80 6.63 -3.45
CA GLN A 307 -23.85 6.35 -2.01
C GLN A 307 -24.54 7.49 -1.27
N THR A 308 -24.12 8.75 -1.45
CA THR A 308 -24.77 9.93 -0.83
C THR A 308 -26.25 10.02 -1.18
N ALA A 309 -26.65 9.71 -2.42
CA ALA A 309 -28.06 9.69 -2.81
C ALA A 309 -28.84 8.56 -2.09
N ARG A 310 -28.29 7.35 -2.03
CA ARG A 310 -28.90 6.20 -1.34
C ARG A 310 -28.99 6.42 0.17
N THR A 311 -27.94 6.97 0.81
CA THR A 311 -27.94 7.32 2.24
C THR A 311 -29.02 8.37 2.54
N ARG A 312 -29.16 9.42 1.72
CA ARG A 312 -30.23 10.40 1.88
C ARG A 312 -31.62 9.78 1.71
N GLU A 313 -31.79 8.86 0.76
CA GLU A 313 -33.04 8.14 0.57
C GLU A 313 -33.38 7.24 1.78
N LEU A 314 -32.38 6.56 2.34
CA LEU A 314 -32.53 5.73 3.54
C LEU A 314 -33.02 6.58 4.72
N LEU A 315 -32.31 7.67 5.02
CA LEU A 315 -32.65 8.56 6.14
C LEU A 315 -34.05 9.17 5.98
N ARG A 316 -34.42 9.57 4.75
CA ARG A 316 -35.78 10.07 4.46
C ARG A 316 -36.86 9.01 4.66
N THR A 317 -36.58 7.76 4.31
CA THR A 317 -37.52 6.65 4.47
C THR A 317 -37.78 6.38 5.96
N ILE A 318 -36.72 6.37 6.78
CA ILE A 318 -36.82 6.19 8.24
C ILE A 318 -37.51 7.39 8.91
N ASP A 319 -37.19 8.62 8.50
CA ASP A 319 -37.85 9.83 9.00
C ASP A 319 -39.35 9.86 8.67
N LEU A 320 -39.73 9.46 7.45
CA LEU A 320 -41.14 9.36 7.06
C LEU A 320 -41.89 8.34 7.93
N LEU A 321 -41.30 7.15 8.16
CA LEU A 321 -41.87 6.14 9.06
C LEU A 321 -42.08 6.71 10.47
N THR A 322 -41.07 7.40 11.00
CA THR A 322 -41.12 8.02 12.32
C THR A 322 -42.22 9.09 12.43
N LYS A 323 -42.40 9.89 11.37
CA LYS A 323 -43.45 10.92 11.30
C LYS A 323 -44.84 10.31 11.24
N LEU A 324 -45.04 9.26 10.44
CA LEU A 324 -46.33 8.55 10.38
C LEU A 324 -46.71 7.98 11.73
N ARG A 325 -45.78 7.33 12.43
CA ARG A 325 -46.01 6.83 13.80
C ARG A 325 -46.38 7.92 14.80
N LYS A 326 -45.70 9.07 14.74
CA LYS A 326 -46.04 10.22 15.59
C LYS A 326 -47.43 10.76 15.28
N ALA A 327 -47.81 10.82 14.01
CA ALA A 327 -49.14 11.28 13.59
C ALA A 327 -50.24 10.30 14.04
N GLU A 328 -50.04 8.99 13.90
CA GLU A 328 -50.97 7.97 14.40
C GLU A 328 -51.11 8.03 15.93
N ALA A 329 -50.01 8.18 16.66
CA ALA A 329 -50.03 8.32 18.12
C ALA A 329 -50.69 9.64 18.60
N GLN A 330 -50.66 10.70 17.77
CA GLN A 330 -51.39 11.94 18.04
C GLN A 330 -52.88 11.81 17.70
N ALA A 331 -53.23 11.09 16.64
CA ALA A 331 -54.61 10.80 16.26
C ALA A 331 -55.30 9.83 17.25
N SER A 332 -54.54 8.95 17.90
CA SER A 332 -55.05 8.03 18.92
C SER A 332 -55.14 8.64 20.33
N LYS A 333 -54.68 9.88 20.55
CA LYS A 333 -54.92 10.60 21.80
C LYS A 333 -56.39 11.04 21.83
N PRO A 334 -57.15 10.75 22.90
CA PRO A 334 -58.53 11.23 23.02
C PRO A 334 -58.53 12.76 23.01
N GLU A 335 -59.43 13.36 22.21
CA GLU A 335 -59.74 14.78 22.31
C GLU A 335 -60.06 15.08 23.78
N LYS A 336 -59.21 15.85 24.46
CA LYS A 336 -59.66 16.57 25.65
C LYS A 336 -60.69 17.58 25.15
N LYS A 337 -61.96 17.18 25.20
CA LYS A 337 -63.12 18.06 25.07
C LYS A 337 -63.01 19.11 26.18
N ALA A 338 -62.38 20.24 25.88
CA ALA A 338 -62.44 21.39 26.75
C ALA A 338 -63.89 21.87 26.77
N THR A 339 -64.60 21.59 27.85
CA THR A 339 -65.84 22.27 28.19
C THR A 339 -65.54 23.77 28.21
N LYS A 340 -66.01 24.48 27.18
CA LYS A 340 -66.11 25.94 27.22
C LYS A 340 -67.20 26.29 28.25
N GLU A 341 -66.82 26.49 29.49
CA GLU A 341 -67.56 27.40 30.36
C GLU A 341 -67.34 28.84 29.84
N PRO A 342 -68.39 29.70 29.83
CA PRO A 342 -68.22 31.09 29.47
C PRO A 342 -67.40 31.79 30.56
N ASN A 343 -66.21 32.26 30.18
CA ASN A 343 -65.34 33.03 31.06
C ASN A 343 -66.04 34.36 31.45
N PRO A 344 -66.05 34.77 32.73
CA PRO A 344 -66.52 36.09 33.14
C PRO A 344 -65.67 37.22 32.52
N PRO A 345 -66.21 38.44 32.37
CA PRO A 345 -65.54 39.51 31.64
C PRO A 345 -64.19 39.88 32.28
N ALA A 346 -63.17 39.99 31.44
CA ALA A 346 -61.80 40.24 31.86
C ALA A 346 -61.65 41.60 32.57
N PRO A 347 -60.92 41.68 33.70
CA PRO A 347 -60.46 42.95 34.23
C PRO A 347 -59.43 43.58 33.27
N ARG A 348 -59.46 44.92 33.21
CA ARG A 348 -58.64 45.75 32.32
C ARG A 348 -57.14 45.42 32.45
N LYS A 349 -56.46 45.30 31.30
CA LYS A 349 -55.01 45.12 31.19
C LYS A 349 -54.26 46.21 31.97
N PRO A 350 -53.35 45.88 32.90
CA PRO A 350 -52.27 46.78 33.26
C PRO A 350 -51.25 46.85 32.11
N ALA A 351 -50.66 48.04 31.94
CA ALA A 351 -49.76 48.40 30.85
C ALA A 351 -48.59 47.42 30.68
N SER A 352 -48.19 47.21 29.42
CA SER A 352 -47.01 46.43 29.03
C SER A 352 -45.75 46.97 29.70
N ARG A 353 -45.07 46.14 30.50
CA ARG A 353 -43.65 46.35 30.80
C ARG A 353 -42.83 46.05 29.53
N PRO A 354 -41.83 46.88 29.20
CA PRO A 354 -41.00 46.66 28.02
C PRO A 354 -40.20 45.36 28.16
N SER A 355 -40.23 44.53 27.11
CA SER A 355 -39.36 43.38 26.95
C SER A 355 -37.93 43.87 26.72
N SER A 356 -37.16 43.94 27.80
CA SER A 356 -35.70 44.09 27.74
C SER A 356 -35.10 42.69 27.58
N TYR A 357 -34.86 42.26 26.36
CA TYR A 357 -33.70 41.46 25.93
C TYR A 357 -33.83 41.32 24.42
N ARG A 358 -33.57 42.44 23.74
CA ARG A 358 -33.22 42.42 22.32
C ARG A 358 -31.72 42.16 22.32
N SER A 359 -31.30 40.96 21.94
CA SER A 359 -29.90 40.74 21.56
C SER A 359 -29.62 41.64 20.37
N ASP A 360 -28.70 42.58 20.53
CA ASP A 360 -28.31 43.46 19.43
C ASP A 360 -27.76 42.63 18.26
N PRO A 361 -28.09 42.99 17.01
CA PRO A 361 -27.52 42.32 15.85
C PRO A 361 -26.00 42.45 15.88
N ILE A 362 -25.31 41.38 15.49
CA ILE A 362 -23.83 41.25 15.51
C ILE A 362 -23.13 42.46 14.86
N GLU A 363 -23.78 43.09 13.89
CA GLU A 363 -23.31 44.29 13.20
C GLU A 363 -23.11 45.51 14.12
N ASN A 364 -23.86 45.62 15.24
CA ASN A 364 -23.69 46.69 16.23
C ASN A 364 -22.54 46.43 17.22
N LEU A 365 -22.24 45.16 17.53
CA LEU A 365 -21.10 44.79 18.39
C LEU A 365 -19.74 45.02 17.73
N VAL A 366 -19.70 45.03 16.39
CA VAL A 366 -18.48 45.32 15.60
C VAL A 366 -18.20 46.83 15.55
N ALA A 367 -19.20 47.70 15.77
CA ALA A 367 -19.06 49.14 15.66
C ALA A 367 -18.52 49.85 16.92
N GLU A 368 -18.54 49.21 18.10
CA GLU A 368 -18.10 49.81 19.38
C GLU A 368 -16.72 49.33 19.88
N GLY A 369 -15.82 48.91 18.99
CA GLY A 369 -14.40 48.75 19.37
C GLY A 369 -14.06 47.42 20.05
N MET A 370 -14.68 46.33 19.58
CA MET A 370 -14.31 44.96 19.98
C MET A 370 -12.83 44.60 19.65
N THR A 371 -12.16 45.42 18.86
CA THR A 371 -10.72 45.33 18.55
C THR A 371 -9.84 45.70 19.75
N ASP A 372 -10.22 46.66 20.59
CA ASP A 372 -9.38 47.12 21.71
C ASP A 372 -9.42 46.15 22.90
N TYR A 373 -10.55 45.46 23.09
CA TYR A 373 -10.70 44.42 24.09
C TYR A 373 -9.88 43.16 23.74
N LEU A 374 -9.89 42.75 22.46
CA LEU A 374 -9.12 41.61 21.98
C LEU A 374 -7.61 41.92 21.91
N ALA A 375 -7.23 43.17 21.60
CA ALA A 375 -5.84 43.61 21.65
C ALA A 375 -5.28 43.57 23.08
N LYS A 376 -6.04 44.03 24.09
CA LYS A 376 -5.65 43.94 25.51
C LYS A 376 -5.51 42.49 25.99
N LEU A 377 -6.33 41.57 25.49
CA LEU A 377 -6.25 40.14 25.80
C LEU A 377 -5.00 39.47 25.21
N LEU A 378 -4.54 39.94 24.05
CA LEU A 378 -3.30 39.45 23.41
C LEU A 378 -2.04 40.09 24.01
N GLU A 379 -2.07 41.36 24.41
CA GLU A 379 -0.95 42.03 25.11
C GLU A 379 -0.73 41.50 26.53
N ALA A 380 -1.77 41.00 27.20
CA ALA A 380 -1.67 40.46 28.55
C ALA A 380 -0.99 39.07 28.63
N GLY A 381 -0.69 38.42 27.50
CA GLY A 381 0.07 37.16 27.47
C GLY A 381 -0.60 35.97 28.15
N GLU A 382 -1.91 36.04 28.43
CA GLU A 382 -2.65 34.99 29.11
C GLU A 382 -3.35 34.07 28.10
N SER A 383 -2.73 32.92 27.83
CA SER A 383 -3.45 31.79 27.21
C SER A 383 -4.52 31.28 28.19
N PRO A 384 -5.80 31.16 27.79
CA PRO A 384 -6.82 30.62 28.68
C PRO A 384 -6.60 29.12 28.87
N ALA A 385 -5.91 28.78 29.96
CA ALA A 385 -5.77 27.43 30.48
C ALA A 385 -7.17 26.87 30.80
N ARG A 386 -7.46 25.69 30.25
CA ARG A 386 -8.70 24.98 30.53
C ARG A 386 -8.52 24.14 31.79
N ASN A 387 -9.48 24.29 32.71
CA ASN A 387 -9.90 23.45 33.86
C ASN A 387 -9.29 23.69 35.26
N PRO A 388 -9.96 23.27 36.38
CA PRO A 388 -11.34 22.74 36.58
C PRO A 388 -12.09 23.22 37.87
N LYS A 389 -13.37 22.81 38.01
CA LYS A 389 -14.19 22.48 39.23
C LYS A 389 -15.64 23.00 39.05
N SER A 390 -16.72 22.19 39.01
CA SER A 390 -17.26 21.37 40.10
C SER A 390 -18.36 20.39 39.62
N ARG A 391 -18.18 19.09 39.91
CA ARG A 391 -19.14 18.00 40.28
C ARG A 391 -20.49 17.82 39.56
N ALA A 392 -20.65 16.65 38.93
CA ALA A 392 -21.77 15.72 39.17
C ALA A 392 -21.44 14.30 38.62
N ASN A 393 -21.61 13.28 39.46
CA ASN A 393 -21.66 11.83 39.18
C ASN A 393 -20.35 11.07 38.89
N GLU A 394 -19.75 10.49 39.93
CA GLU A 394 -18.82 9.34 39.83
C GLU A 394 -19.48 8.09 40.44
N ALA A 395 -19.52 7.01 39.66
CA ALA A 395 -19.82 5.66 40.11
C ALA A 395 -18.83 4.69 39.43
N ASN A 396 -18.12 3.94 40.28
CA ASN A 396 -17.44 2.66 40.06
C ASN A 396 -16.52 2.44 38.85
N GLN A 397 -15.20 2.39 39.12
CA GLN A 397 -14.29 1.39 38.55
C GLN A 397 -13.31 0.87 39.63
N PRO A 398 -12.85 -0.39 39.55
CA PRO A 398 -12.27 -1.12 40.67
C PRO A 398 -10.77 -0.88 40.89
N GLU A 399 -10.35 -1.08 42.14
CA GLU A 399 -8.98 -0.92 42.64
C GLU A 399 -7.99 -1.96 42.08
N PRO A 400 -6.70 -1.59 41.91
CA PRO A 400 -5.63 -2.55 41.68
C PRO A 400 -5.16 -3.15 43.03
N GLN A 401 -5.34 -4.45 43.20
CA GLN A 401 -4.79 -5.19 44.34
C GLN A 401 -3.29 -5.44 44.13
N THR A 402 -2.51 -4.97 45.10
CA THR A 402 -1.16 -5.46 45.40
C THR A 402 -1.22 -6.96 45.77
N MET A 403 -0.60 -7.82 44.96
CA MET A 403 -0.25 -9.20 45.34
C MET A 403 1.25 -9.32 45.56
N THR A 404 1.58 -9.88 46.72
CA THR A 404 2.87 -10.41 47.17
C THR A 404 3.42 -11.47 46.21
N PRO A 405 4.75 -11.65 46.09
CA PRO A 405 5.34 -12.61 45.16
C PRO A 405 5.33 -14.01 45.76
N GLN A 406 4.72 -14.97 45.05
CA GLN A 406 4.91 -16.40 45.28
C GLN A 406 5.65 -17.03 44.09
N LEU A 407 6.72 -17.74 44.43
CA LEU A 407 7.58 -18.54 43.56
C LEU A 407 6.76 -19.52 42.70
N PHE A 408 7.06 -19.57 41.40
CA PHE A 408 6.70 -20.68 40.54
C PHE A 408 7.90 -21.11 39.70
N GLU A 409 8.23 -22.39 39.82
CA GLU A 409 9.28 -23.13 39.14
C GLU A 409 8.97 -23.35 37.64
N PRO A 410 10.00 -23.60 36.79
CA PRO A 410 9.83 -23.81 35.36
C PRO A 410 9.27 -25.21 35.03
N PRO A 411 8.45 -25.38 33.98
CA PRO A 411 8.00 -26.69 33.56
C PRO A 411 9.07 -27.44 32.76
N THR A 412 9.36 -28.67 33.20
CA THR A 412 10.08 -29.72 32.47
C THR A 412 9.20 -30.37 31.38
N PRO A 413 9.82 -31.08 30.40
CA PRO A 413 9.21 -31.40 29.11
C PRO A 413 8.33 -32.66 29.14
N ILE A 414 7.32 -32.67 28.26
CA ILE A 414 6.45 -33.82 28.02
C ILE A 414 7.06 -34.69 26.91
N GLU A 415 7.40 -35.93 27.27
CA GLU A 415 7.66 -37.04 26.35
C GLU A 415 6.53 -38.09 26.40
N PRO A 416 6.44 -39.02 25.43
CA PRO A 416 5.19 -39.41 24.78
C PRO A 416 4.49 -40.60 25.45
N ARG A 417 3.16 -40.68 25.29
CA ARG A 417 2.39 -41.90 25.61
C ARG A 417 2.00 -42.67 24.36
N SER A 418 2.51 -43.90 24.35
CA SER A 418 2.22 -45.03 23.49
C SER A 418 0.77 -45.52 23.56
N GLU A 419 0.28 -45.96 22.39
CA GLU A 419 -0.55 -47.14 22.11
C GLU A 419 -1.60 -47.61 23.14
N ARG A 420 -2.86 -47.67 22.67
CA ARG A 420 -3.63 -48.92 22.76
C ARG A 420 -4.73 -49.03 21.70
N SER A 421 -4.55 -50.05 20.88
CA SER A 421 -5.50 -50.72 20.00
C SER A 421 -6.65 -51.37 20.78
N GLN A 422 -7.86 -51.37 20.20
CA GLN A 422 -8.85 -52.47 20.12
C GLN A 422 -10.12 -51.90 19.46
N ARG A 423 -10.38 -52.12 18.17
CA ARG A 423 -11.14 -53.25 17.59
C ARG A 423 -12.40 -53.63 18.38
N GLY A 424 -13.56 -53.49 17.74
CA GLY A 424 -14.54 -54.59 17.75
C GLY A 424 -16.03 -54.22 17.66
N VAL A 425 -16.59 -54.42 16.45
CA VAL A 425 -17.87 -55.09 16.17
C VAL A 425 -19.18 -54.33 16.49
N THR A 426 -19.84 -53.81 15.45
CA THR A 426 -20.99 -54.46 14.79
C THR A 426 -21.27 -53.80 13.45
#